data_AF-A0A6P0EYN7-F1
#
_entry.id   AF-A0A6P0EYN7-F1
#
_cell.length_a   1.000
_cell.length_b   1.000
_cell.length_c   1.000
_cell.angle_alpha   90.00
_cell.angle_beta   90.00
_cell.angle_gamma   90.00
#
_symmetry.space_group_name_H-M   'P 1'
#
loop_
_entity.id
_entity.type
_entity.pdbx_description
1 polymer ?
#
loop_
_entity_poly.entity_id
_entity_poly.type
_entity_poly.pdbx_seq_one_letter_code
_entity_poly.pdbx_strand_id
1 'polypeptide(L)'
;MAELQRELGSVGLTGSVLRGLAAAAVARLDGAAHAAAPSWATDVTTRLDQGGLDAGDLPSLVRLLATTGQHRLLARTGVRFPAYALTDDVAGARVGPPGPRLPVRPRAAGSWEVLGRRLGFPIGVPACPMTGTAAWVQYLAGNGFDLLTYKTVRSREHAANPFPNWAFVPGVREPFGPGAPPVVTSEPSDWVTPGDPAVTSTNSFGVPSPDPAVWTEDVAAAVRCLADDQLLLVSVLGEDDDDGPAQLQAIADDFARTARLAEAAGAPVVELNLSCPNTLGSGGGVRPPICLDPELTTAIVETTRRALSSSTGLVAKLSWLDGPALAGLLPRIAPHLDGVAAINTVQCAVQRADGTPTFPGRPLAGVSGRAVRDLALEFTARLLELRAAGGHRFDVLAMGGVTDPASAAALLELGAAGVQSATGAWADPYLARACVEELA
;
A
#
# COMPACT_ATOMS: atom_id res chain seq x y z
N MET A 1 -5.74 24.27 -15.16
CA MET A 1 -6.77 24.21 -16.22
C MET A 1 -6.21 24.59 -17.58
N ALA A 2 -5.75 25.82 -17.81
CA ALA A 2 -5.23 26.25 -19.13
C ALA A 2 -4.12 25.34 -19.70
N GLU A 3 -3.17 24.91 -18.86
CA GLU A 3 -2.13 23.97 -19.28
C GLU A 3 -2.68 22.59 -19.68
N LEU A 4 -3.62 22.06 -18.89
CA LEU A 4 -4.28 20.80 -19.17
C LEU A 4 -5.08 20.83 -20.48
N GLN A 5 -5.76 21.94 -20.78
CA GLN A 5 -6.44 22.15 -22.06
C GLN A 5 -5.45 22.17 -23.23
N ARG A 6 -4.28 22.80 -23.07
CA ARG A 6 -3.21 22.76 -24.10
C ARG A 6 -2.70 21.35 -24.32
N GLU A 7 -2.40 20.61 -23.25
CA GLU A 7 -1.95 19.23 -23.34
C GLU A 7 -3.01 18.35 -24.05
N LEU A 8 -4.29 18.47 -23.69
CA LEU A 8 -5.40 17.75 -24.35
C LEU A 8 -5.47 18.05 -25.85
N GLY A 9 -5.37 19.33 -26.22
CA GLY A 9 -5.35 19.74 -27.61
C GLY A 9 -4.15 19.18 -28.39
N SER A 10 -2.98 19.08 -27.75
CA SER A 10 -1.75 18.56 -28.37
C SER A 10 -1.82 17.08 -28.75
N VAL A 11 -2.62 16.29 -28.02
CA VAL A 11 -2.79 14.84 -28.26
C VAL A 11 -4.08 14.50 -29.00
N GLY A 12 -4.89 15.51 -29.36
CA GLY A 12 -6.12 15.33 -30.13
C GLY A 12 -7.24 14.58 -29.39
N LEU A 13 -7.24 14.57 -28.05
CA LEU A 13 -8.28 13.91 -27.27
C LEU A 13 -9.54 14.79 -27.19
N THR A 14 -10.60 14.39 -27.90
CA THR A 14 -11.91 15.04 -27.85
C THR A 14 -12.75 14.52 -26.68
N GLY A 15 -13.78 15.28 -26.30
CA GLY A 15 -14.78 14.85 -25.31
C GLY A 15 -15.50 13.59 -25.74
N SER A 16 -15.86 13.47 -27.02
CA SER A 16 -16.48 12.25 -27.56
C SER A 16 -15.61 10.99 -27.38
N VAL A 17 -14.31 11.07 -27.64
CA VAL A 17 -13.36 9.96 -27.43
C VAL A 17 -13.27 9.63 -25.94
N LEU A 18 -13.04 10.63 -25.09
CA LEU A 18 -12.94 10.43 -23.65
C LEU A 18 -14.22 9.86 -23.03
N ARG A 19 -15.40 10.21 -23.57
CA ARG A 19 -16.69 9.65 -23.15
C ARG A 19 -16.77 8.16 -23.43
N GLY A 20 -16.36 7.73 -24.62
CA GLY A 20 -16.28 6.31 -24.99
C GLY A 20 -15.30 5.54 -24.10
N LEU A 21 -14.12 6.12 -23.84
CA LEU A 21 -13.12 5.54 -22.94
C LEU A 21 -13.65 5.42 -21.50
N ALA A 22 -14.37 6.42 -21.00
CA ALA A 22 -14.95 6.40 -19.66
C ALA A 22 -16.02 5.30 -19.52
N ALA A 23 -16.88 5.15 -20.53
CA ALA A 23 -17.85 4.06 -20.59
C ALA A 23 -17.18 2.68 -20.55
N ALA A 24 -16.14 2.48 -21.36
CA ALA A 24 -15.38 1.22 -21.39
C ALA A 24 -14.66 0.94 -20.06
N ALA A 25 -14.06 1.96 -19.44
CA ALA A 25 -13.36 1.85 -18.16
C ALA A 25 -14.31 1.42 -17.03
N VAL A 26 -15.48 2.07 -16.91
CA VAL A 26 -16.49 1.72 -15.89
C VAL A 26 -17.10 0.35 -16.15
N ALA A 27 -17.42 0.03 -17.41
CA ALA A 27 -17.88 -1.31 -17.77
C ALA A 27 -16.90 -2.40 -17.34
N ARG A 28 -15.60 -2.19 -17.57
CA ARG A 28 -14.54 -3.10 -17.15
C ARG A 28 -14.45 -3.23 -15.62
N LEU A 29 -14.49 -2.11 -14.90
CA LEU A 29 -14.39 -2.08 -13.43
C LEU A 29 -15.58 -2.80 -12.77
N ASP A 30 -16.79 -2.54 -13.24
CA ASP A 30 -18.01 -3.03 -12.61
C ASP A 30 -18.42 -4.43 -13.09
N GLY A 31 -17.65 -5.02 -14.01
CA GLY A 31 -17.94 -6.34 -14.60
C GLY A 31 -19.16 -6.35 -15.54
N ALA A 32 -19.50 -5.20 -16.12
CA ALA A 32 -20.63 -5.06 -17.04
C ALA A 32 -20.19 -5.25 -18.50
N ALA A 33 -20.95 -6.00 -19.30
CA ALA A 33 -20.66 -6.19 -20.73
C ALA A 33 -20.70 -4.87 -21.51
N HIS A 34 -21.60 -3.97 -21.13
CA HIS A 34 -21.72 -2.61 -21.67
C HIS A 34 -22.20 -1.69 -20.54
N ALA A 35 -21.59 -0.51 -20.40
CA ALA A 35 -22.07 0.54 -19.52
C ALA A 35 -22.26 1.83 -20.33
N ALA A 36 -23.32 2.58 -20.02
CA ALA A 36 -23.39 3.96 -20.48
C ALA A 36 -22.29 4.78 -19.80
N ALA A 37 -21.80 5.83 -20.47
CA ALA A 37 -20.89 6.76 -19.83
C ALA A 37 -21.59 7.37 -18.59
N PRO A 38 -20.92 7.39 -17.42
CA PRO A 38 -21.49 8.01 -16.24
C PRO A 38 -21.88 9.47 -16.49
N SER A 39 -22.87 9.99 -15.76
CA SER A 39 -23.31 11.38 -15.89
C SER A 39 -22.15 12.37 -15.73
N TRP A 40 -21.31 12.18 -14.71
CA TRP A 40 -20.13 13.02 -14.46
C TRP A 40 -19.17 13.09 -15.66
N ALA A 41 -19.01 11.98 -16.40
CA ALA A 41 -18.16 11.91 -17.58
C ALA A 41 -18.84 12.56 -18.79
N THR A 42 -20.15 12.33 -18.94
CA THR A 42 -20.97 12.94 -20.00
C THR A 42 -20.99 14.46 -19.89
N ASP A 43 -21.13 14.99 -18.68
CA ASP A 43 -21.20 16.42 -18.41
C ASP A 43 -19.88 17.13 -18.77
N VAL A 44 -18.76 16.64 -18.25
CA VAL A 44 -17.44 17.27 -18.48
C VAL A 44 -16.98 17.11 -19.94
N THR A 45 -17.27 15.98 -20.58
CA THR A 45 -16.93 15.79 -22.00
C THR A 45 -17.76 16.67 -22.93
N THR A 46 -19.04 16.91 -22.61
CA THR A 46 -19.88 17.85 -23.36
C THR A 46 -19.32 19.26 -23.28
N ARG A 47 -18.91 19.71 -22.09
CA ARG A 47 -18.29 21.03 -21.92
C ARG A 47 -16.93 21.14 -22.62
N LEU A 48 -16.13 20.07 -22.60
CA LEU A 48 -14.88 19.98 -23.34
C LEU A 48 -15.09 20.18 -24.84
N ASP A 49 -16.06 19.48 -25.43
CA ASP A 49 -16.37 19.59 -26.87
C ASP A 49 -16.93 20.97 -27.25
N GLN A 50 -17.62 21.64 -26.32
CA GLN A 50 -18.13 23.01 -26.51
C GLN A 50 -17.06 24.10 -26.29
N GLY A 51 -15.85 23.74 -25.87
CA GLY A 51 -14.80 24.70 -25.52
C GLY A 51 -15.10 25.50 -24.25
N GLY A 52 -16.02 25.02 -23.41
CA GLY A 52 -16.56 25.74 -22.26
C GLY A 52 -15.99 25.30 -20.90
N LEU A 53 -14.86 24.60 -20.85
CA LEU A 53 -14.26 24.18 -19.59
C LEU A 53 -13.69 25.37 -18.82
N ASP A 54 -14.05 25.47 -17.53
CA ASP A 54 -13.51 26.46 -16.59
C ASP A 54 -12.81 25.80 -15.39
N ALA A 55 -12.37 26.61 -14.42
CA ALA A 55 -11.66 26.08 -13.24
C ALA A 55 -12.52 25.13 -12.38
N GLY A 56 -13.84 25.31 -12.35
CA GLY A 56 -14.78 24.45 -11.62
C GLY A 56 -14.89 23.04 -12.21
N ASP A 57 -14.52 22.86 -13.47
CA ASP A 57 -14.50 21.55 -14.13
C ASP A 57 -13.26 20.71 -13.83
N LEU A 58 -12.24 21.29 -13.20
CA LEU A 58 -10.97 20.61 -12.96
C LEU A 58 -11.13 19.27 -12.23
N PRO A 59 -11.93 19.14 -11.15
CA PRO A 59 -12.10 17.86 -10.46
C PRO A 59 -12.69 16.76 -11.37
N SER A 60 -13.71 17.09 -12.14
CA SER A 60 -14.36 16.16 -13.07
C SER A 60 -13.45 15.77 -14.23
N LEU A 61 -12.65 16.72 -14.72
CA LEU A 61 -11.67 16.46 -15.77
C LEU A 61 -10.51 15.58 -15.27
N VAL A 62 -10.03 15.80 -14.05
CA VAL A 62 -9.02 14.94 -13.41
C VAL A 62 -9.57 13.52 -13.25
N ARG A 63 -10.79 13.36 -12.74
CA ARG A 63 -11.46 12.06 -12.64
C ARG A 63 -11.54 11.39 -14.01
N LEU A 64 -12.00 12.11 -15.02
CA LEU A 64 -12.10 11.59 -16.39
C LEU A 64 -10.76 11.06 -16.89
N LEU A 65 -9.70 11.86 -16.78
CA LEU A 65 -8.39 11.52 -17.30
C LEU A 65 -7.74 10.37 -16.52
N ALA A 66 -7.90 10.32 -15.20
CA ALA A 66 -7.42 9.20 -14.39
C ALA A 66 -8.17 7.90 -14.75
N THR A 67 -9.50 7.92 -14.77
CA THR A 67 -10.31 6.74 -15.11
C THR A 67 -10.04 6.23 -16.53
N THR A 68 -9.70 7.12 -17.47
CA THR A 68 -9.42 6.77 -18.88
C THR A 68 -7.95 6.49 -19.19
N GLY A 69 -7.10 6.33 -18.15
CA GLY A 69 -5.70 5.96 -18.32
C GLY A 69 -4.78 7.10 -18.78
N GLN A 70 -5.26 8.34 -18.81
CA GLN A 70 -4.52 9.53 -19.26
C GLN A 70 -3.64 10.15 -18.16
N HIS A 71 -3.15 9.33 -17.23
CA HIS A 71 -2.35 9.77 -16.09
C HIS A 71 -1.05 10.48 -16.50
N ARG A 72 -0.42 10.09 -17.63
CA ARG A 72 0.78 10.79 -18.15
C ARG A 72 0.51 12.23 -18.55
N LEU A 73 -0.71 12.54 -19.00
CA LEU A 73 -1.13 13.90 -19.30
C LEU A 73 -1.30 14.69 -18.00
N LEU A 74 -1.94 14.09 -17.00
CA LEU A 74 -2.09 14.70 -15.67
C LEU A 74 -0.72 14.97 -15.02
N ALA A 75 0.23 14.04 -15.12
CA ALA A 75 1.58 14.13 -14.56
C ALA A 75 2.37 15.36 -15.05
N ARG A 76 2.10 15.86 -16.26
CA ARG A 76 2.78 17.04 -16.82
C ARG A 76 2.28 18.36 -16.26
N THR A 77 1.08 18.38 -15.69
CA THR A 77 0.38 19.62 -15.30
C THR A 77 0.50 19.98 -13.82
N GLY A 78 1.18 19.15 -13.04
CA GLY A 78 1.33 19.34 -11.59
C GLY A 78 0.05 19.15 -10.77
N VAL A 79 -1.09 18.90 -11.40
CA VAL A 79 -2.39 18.67 -10.74
C VAL A 79 -2.33 17.39 -9.90
N ARG A 80 -3.03 17.37 -8.75
CA ARG A 80 -3.16 16.17 -7.92
C ARG A 80 -4.09 15.16 -8.58
N PHE A 81 -3.68 13.90 -8.61
CA PHE A 81 -4.50 12.77 -9.07
C PHE A 81 -4.05 11.49 -8.37
N PRO A 82 -4.88 10.44 -8.33
CA PRO A 82 -4.49 9.19 -7.70
C PRO A 82 -3.32 8.56 -8.46
N ALA A 83 -2.25 8.22 -7.75
CA ALA A 83 -1.02 7.70 -8.36
C ALA A 83 -1.21 6.30 -8.95
N TYR A 84 -2.12 5.49 -8.38
CA TYR A 84 -2.45 4.15 -8.84
C TYR A 84 -3.69 4.18 -9.74
N ALA A 85 -3.59 3.62 -10.95
CA ALA A 85 -4.68 3.56 -11.91
C ALA A 85 -5.72 2.52 -11.48
N LEU A 86 -6.96 2.95 -11.23
CA LEU A 86 -8.08 2.06 -10.87
C LEU A 86 -8.31 0.93 -11.90
N THR A 87 -8.10 1.23 -13.17
CA THR A 87 -8.35 0.34 -14.31
C THR A 87 -7.19 -0.62 -14.62
N ASP A 88 -6.05 -0.45 -13.97
CA ASP A 88 -4.91 -1.35 -14.12
C ASP A 88 -5.06 -2.54 -13.17
N ASP A 89 -4.90 -3.74 -13.72
CA ASP A 89 -4.62 -4.90 -12.89
C ASP A 89 -3.19 -4.85 -12.35
N VAL A 90 -2.82 -5.84 -11.53
CA VAL A 90 -1.48 -5.92 -10.93
C VAL A 90 -0.37 -5.95 -11.99
N ALA A 91 -0.62 -6.55 -13.15
CA ALA A 91 0.37 -6.60 -14.23
C ALA A 91 0.49 -5.25 -14.94
N GLY A 92 -0.62 -4.57 -15.20
CA GLY A 92 -0.66 -3.20 -15.74
C GLY A 92 0.07 -2.22 -14.83
N ALA A 93 -0.14 -2.32 -13.52
CA ALA A 93 0.53 -1.48 -12.53
C ALA A 93 2.06 -1.67 -12.51
N ARG A 94 2.60 -2.80 -12.98
CA ARG A 94 4.06 -3.03 -13.05
C ARG A 94 4.75 -2.24 -14.16
N VAL A 95 4.01 -1.70 -15.13
CA VAL A 95 4.57 -0.91 -16.25
C VAL A 95 5.22 0.41 -15.74
N GLY A 96 5.01 0.75 -14.48
CA GLY A 96 5.69 1.81 -13.76
C GLY A 96 4.76 2.96 -13.38
N PRO A 97 5.26 3.90 -12.58
CA PRO A 97 4.45 4.98 -12.03
C PRO A 97 3.99 5.93 -13.13
N PRO A 98 2.69 6.21 -13.24
CA PRO A 98 2.20 7.16 -14.20
C PRO A 98 2.26 8.61 -13.68
N GLY A 99 2.61 8.78 -12.40
CA GLY A 99 2.46 10.01 -11.60
C GLY A 99 3.48 11.13 -11.87
N PRO A 100 3.23 12.33 -11.32
CA PRO A 100 4.14 13.45 -11.49
C PRO A 100 5.44 13.19 -10.72
N ARG A 101 6.58 13.43 -11.37
CA ARG A 101 7.89 13.40 -10.73
C ARG A 101 8.24 14.81 -10.30
N LEU A 102 8.54 14.98 -9.01
CA LEU A 102 9.07 16.24 -8.53
C LEU A 102 10.42 16.51 -9.22
N PRO A 103 10.68 17.74 -9.68
CA PRO A 103 11.94 18.07 -10.36
C PRO A 103 13.15 17.94 -9.43
N VAL A 104 12.93 18.14 -8.13
CA VAL A 104 13.93 17.98 -7.07
C VAL A 104 13.27 17.20 -5.94
N ARG A 105 13.98 16.20 -5.42
CA ARG A 105 13.54 15.43 -4.25
C ARG A 105 13.40 16.37 -3.04
N PRO A 106 12.24 16.39 -2.35
CA PRO A 106 12.11 17.09 -1.07
C PRO A 106 13.16 16.61 -0.08
N ARG A 107 13.74 17.54 0.68
CA ARG A 107 14.74 17.25 1.71
C ARG A 107 14.43 18.09 2.94
N ALA A 108 14.41 17.43 4.09
CA ALA A 108 14.42 18.07 5.40
C ALA A 108 15.82 18.57 5.74
N ALA A 109 15.93 19.52 6.68
CA ALA A 109 17.21 19.90 7.27
C ALA A 109 17.70 18.90 8.33
N GLY A 110 16.76 18.16 8.95
CA GLY A 110 17.02 17.15 9.97
C GLY A 110 17.57 15.82 9.43
N SER A 111 17.77 14.88 10.35
CA SER A 111 18.11 13.48 10.07
C SER A 111 17.50 12.61 11.15
N TRP A 112 16.92 11.49 10.76
CA TRP A 112 16.20 10.59 11.65
C TRP A 112 16.88 9.23 11.71
N GLU A 113 16.95 8.61 12.88
CA GLU A 113 17.46 7.25 13.03
C GLU A 113 16.30 6.27 12.99
N VAL A 114 16.32 5.36 12.01
CA VAL A 114 15.32 4.32 11.81
C VAL A 114 16.04 3.03 11.45
N LEU A 115 15.80 1.97 12.23
CA LEU A 115 16.42 0.65 12.12
C LEU A 115 17.96 0.73 12.10
N GLY A 116 18.51 1.59 12.97
CA GLY A 116 19.96 1.84 13.06
C GLY A 116 20.56 2.56 11.83
N ARG A 117 19.72 3.19 11.01
CA ARG A 117 20.14 3.90 9.78
C ARG A 117 19.67 5.34 9.80
N ARG A 118 20.42 6.23 9.17
CA ARG A 118 20.08 7.65 9.06
C ARG A 118 19.22 7.89 7.83
N LEU A 119 18.02 8.41 8.03
CA LEU A 119 17.09 8.80 6.99
C LEU A 119 17.02 10.31 6.83
N GLY A 120 16.67 10.73 5.60
CA GLY A 120 16.40 12.12 5.23
C GLY A 120 15.13 12.65 5.89
N PHE A 121 14.05 11.86 5.89
CA PHE A 121 12.82 12.13 6.64
C PHE A 121 12.08 10.81 6.91
N PRO A 122 11.44 10.57 8.07
CA PRO A 122 10.97 9.25 8.47
C PRO A 122 9.58 8.91 7.88
N ILE A 123 9.30 9.34 6.64
CA ILE A 123 8.08 9.00 5.90
C ILE A 123 8.34 8.01 4.77
N GLY A 124 7.40 7.11 4.58
CA GLY A 124 7.57 5.95 3.74
C GLY A 124 6.33 5.47 3.02
N VAL A 125 6.51 4.42 2.23
CA VAL A 125 5.42 3.65 1.62
C VAL A 125 5.62 2.18 2.00
N PRO A 126 4.60 1.52 2.59
CA PRO A 126 4.74 0.14 3.03
C PRO A 126 4.65 -0.79 1.82
N ALA A 127 4.88 -2.09 2.03
CA ALA A 127 4.72 -3.11 1.00
C ALA A 127 3.30 -3.04 0.39
N CYS A 128 3.21 -2.60 -0.88
CA CYS A 128 1.96 -2.46 -1.61
C CYS A 128 2.23 -2.52 -3.13
N PRO A 129 1.19 -2.61 -4.00
CA PRO A 129 1.38 -2.58 -5.44
C PRO A 129 2.27 -1.45 -6.00
N MET A 130 2.28 -0.26 -5.37
CA MET A 130 3.16 0.86 -5.77
C MET A 130 4.62 0.69 -5.33
N THR A 131 5.02 -0.43 -4.72
CA THR A 131 6.41 -0.73 -4.36
C THR A 131 6.88 -2.05 -4.97
N GLY A 132 6.18 -2.54 -6.02
CA GLY A 132 6.43 -3.86 -6.61
C GLY A 132 7.39 -3.90 -7.79
N THR A 133 8.05 -2.78 -8.11
CA THR A 133 9.14 -2.70 -9.12
C THR A 133 10.15 -1.62 -8.73
N ALA A 134 11.38 -1.71 -9.24
CA ALA A 134 12.42 -0.71 -9.05
C ALA A 134 12.03 0.67 -9.60
N ALA A 135 11.27 0.72 -10.70
CA ALA A 135 10.77 1.96 -11.29
C ALA A 135 9.81 2.71 -10.34
N TRP A 136 8.97 1.95 -9.64
CA TRP A 136 8.07 2.47 -8.62
C TRP A 136 8.82 2.93 -7.36
N VAL A 137 9.78 2.14 -6.88
CA VAL A 137 10.66 2.52 -5.76
C VAL A 137 11.41 3.81 -6.06
N GLN A 138 12.04 3.91 -7.24
CA GLN A 138 12.76 5.11 -7.67
C GLN A 138 11.86 6.35 -7.74
N TYR A 139 10.63 6.18 -8.21
CA TYR A 139 9.66 7.27 -8.28
C TYR A 139 9.25 7.78 -6.90
N LEU A 140 8.90 6.87 -5.98
CA LEU A 140 8.53 7.24 -4.62
C LEU A 140 9.71 7.89 -3.89
N ALA A 141 10.91 7.31 -4.03
CA ALA A 141 12.14 7.87 -3.51
C ALA A 141 12.40 9.28 -4.05
N GLY A 142 12.25 9.50 -5.35
CA GLY A 142 12.42 10.81 -5.99
C GLY A 142 11.38 11.85 -5.56
N ASN A 143 10.21 11.40 -5.08
CA ASN A 143 9.15 12.27 -4.56
C ASN A 143 9.25 12.50 -3.03
N GLY A 144 10.32 12.03 -2.38
CA GLY A 144 10.63 12.36 -0.98
C GLY A 144 10.24 11.31 0.05
N PHE A 145 9.81 10.11 -0.37
CA PHE A 145 9.62 8.99 0.54
C PHE A 145 10.97 8.31 0.79
N ASP A 146 11.49 8.38 2.03
CA ASP A 146 12.81 7.85 2.38
C ASP A 146 12.75 6.50 3.11
N LEU A 147 11.57 6.04 3.56
CA LEU A 147 11.35 4.74 4.20
C LEU A 147 10.47 3.80 3.36
N LEU A 148 11.05 3.10 2.40
CA LEU A 148 10.30 2.29 1.44
C LEU A 148 10.32 0.81 1.84
N THR A 149 9.21 0.10 1.60
CA THR A 149 9.18 -1.37 1.69
C THR A 149 8.78 -1.94 0.35
N TYR A 150 9.68 -2.67 -0.30
CA TYR A 150 9.42 -3.42 -1.52
C TYR A 150 8.27 -4.41 -1.29
N LYS A 151 7.36 -4.50 -2.27
CA LYS A 151 6.15 -5.32 -2.20
C LYS A 151 6.47 -6.75 -1.77
N THR A 152 5.65 -7.31 -0.88
CA THR A 152 5.87 -8.65 -0.31
C THR A 152 6.12 -9.73 -1.37
N VAL A 153 7.29 -10.35 -1.41
CA VAL A 153 7.63 -11.44 -2.35
C VAL A 153 7.48 -12.81 -1.69
N ARG A 154 7.39 -13.86 -2.51
CA ARG A 154 7.26 -15.27 -2.09
C ARG A 154 8.41 -16.10 -2.65
N SER A 155 8.57 -17.31 -2.13
CA SER A 155 9.56 -18.29 -2.61
C SER A 155 9.22 -18.92 -3.97
N ARG A 156 8.02 -18.67 -4.49
CA ARG A 156 7.51 -19.14 -5.78
C ARG A 156 6.63 -18.06 -6.44
N GLU A 157 6.41 -18.20 -7.74
CA GLU A 157 5.45 -17.35 -8.45
C GLU A 157 4.04 -17.55 -7.87
N HIS A 158 3.30 -16.46 -7.74
CA HIS A 158 1.93 -16.44 -7.26
C HIS A 158 1.13 -15.38 -8.00
N ALA A 159 0.07 -15.80 -8.69
CA ALA A 159 -0.77 -14.90 -9.47
C ALA A 159 -1.57 -13.94 -8.56
N ALA A 160 -2.01 -12.82 -9.14
CA ALA A 160 -2.96 -11.94 -8.45
C ALA A 160 -4.33 -12.58 -8.42
N ASN A 161 -5.11 -12.22 -7.41
CA ASN A 161 -6.56 -12.45 -7.47
C ASN A 161 -7.13 -11.82 -8.76
N PRO A 162 -8.23 -12.34 -9.32
CA PRO A 162 -8.82 -11.76 -10.52
C PRO A 162 -9.20 -10.29 -10.35
N PHE A 163 -8.93 -9.45 -11.35
CA PHE A 163 -9.38 -8.06 -11.39
C PHE A 163 -10.92 -7.95 -11.25
N PRO A 164 -11.47 -6.91 -10.59
CA PRO A 164 -10.76 -5.83 -9.89
C PRO A 164 -10.17 -6.28 -8.54
N ASN A 165 -9.09 -5.62 -8.12
CA ASN A 165 -8.36 -5.96 -6.88
C ASN A 165 -8.32 -4.84 -5.85
N TRP A 166 -8.77 -3.64 -6.21
CA TRP A 166 -8.76 -2.48 -5.33
C TRP A 166 -9.87 -1.50 -5.73
N ALA A 167 -10.37 -0.76 -4.76
CA ALA A 167 -11.36 0.29 -4.95
C ALA A 167 -11.28 1.34 -3.83
N PHE A 168 -11.81 2.53 -4.08
CA PHE A 168 -12.04 3.50 -3.02
C PHE A 168 -13.31 3.19 -2.23
N VAL A 169 -13.38 3.71 -1.00
CA VAL A 169 -14.55 3.56 -0.11
C VAL A 169 -15.00 4.96 0.34
N PRO A 170 -15.70 5.72 -0.51
CA PRO A 170 -16.04 7.12 -0.22
C PRO A 170 -17.00 7.27 0.97
N GLY A 171 -17.80 6.24 1.26
CA GLY A 171 -18.76 6.23 2.36
C GLY A 171 -18.15 6.08 3.76
N VAL A 172 -16.88 5.67 3.87
CA VAL A 172 -16.22 5.47 5.17
C VAL A 172 -15.19 6.58 5.39
N ARG A 173 -15.61 7.62 6.12
CA ARG A 173 -14.82 8.83 6.39
C ARG A 173 -14.33 8.95 7.83
N GLU A 174 -14.87 8.14 8.73
CA GLU A 174 -14.43 8.08 10.13
C GLU A 174 -13.71 6.76 10.43
N PRO A 175 -12.76 6.77 11.39
CA PRO A 175 -12.09 5.55 11.81
C PRO A 175 -13.06 4.53 12.41
N PHE A 176 -12.71 3.26 12.26
CA PHE A 176 -13.37 2.17 12.96
C PHE A 176 -13.07 2.23 14.45
N GLY A 177 -14.09 1.98 15.26
CA GLY A 177 -13.91 1.78 16.70
C GLY A 177 -13.32 0.41 17.02
N PRO A 178 -12.92 0.18 18.29
CA PRO A 178 -12.51 -1.14 18.75
C PRO A 178 -13.70 -2.12 18.68
N GLY A 179 -13.54 -3.25 17.99
CA GLY A 179 -14.57 -4.27 17.89
C GLY A 179 -14.62 -4.98 16.55
N ALA A 180 -15.76 -5.62 16.27
CA ALA A 180 -15.98 -6.32 15.02
C ALA A 180 -15.95 -5.31 13.84
N PRO A 181 -15.17 -5.59 12.78
CA PRO A 181 -15.14 -4.73 11.61
C PRO A 181 -16.54 -4.60 10.98
N PRO A 182 -16.95 -3.40 10.52
CA PRO A 182 -18.25 -3.21 9.93
C PRO A 182 -18.34 -3.83 8.52
N VAL A 183 -19.56 -3.95 8.01
CA VAL A 183 -19.79 -4.15 6.58
C VAL A 183 -19.55 -2.83 5.86
N VAL A 184 -18.80 -2.88 4.77
CA VAL A 184 -18.37 -1.71 4.00
C VAL A 184 -18.99 -1.75 2.60
N THR A 185 -19.59 -0.65 2.18
CA THR A 185 -20.12 -0.52 0.81
C THR A 185 -19.09 0.14 -0.10
N SER A 186 -18.78 -0.47 -1.23
CA SER A 186 -17.83 0.05 -2.23
C SER A 186 -18.13 -0.49 -3.63
N GLU A 187 -18.06 0.36 -4.63
CA GLU A 187 -18.10 0.00 -6.04
C GLU A 187 -16.68 0.03 -6.62
N PRO A 188 -16.29 -0.88 -7.53
CA PRO A 188 -14.96 -0.84 -8.16
C PRO A 188 -14.64 0.47 -8.87
N SER A 189 -15.67 1.16 -9.37
CA SER A 189 -15.57 2.47 -10.05
C SER A 189 -15.68 3.69 -9.12
N ASP A 190 -15.72 3.48 -7.80
CA ASP A 190 -15.76 4.55 -6.82
C ASP A 190 -14.55 5.48 -6.93
N TRP A 191 -14.80 6.75 -6.59
CA TRP A 191 -13.83 7.83 -6.73
C TRP A 191 -13.77 8.67 -5.46
N VAL A 192 -12.56 9.15 -5.15
CA VAL A 192 -12.31 10.14 -4.10
C VAL A 192 -11.56 11.31 -4.69
N THR A 193 -11.76 12.48 -4.11
CA THR A 193 -10.99 13.67 -4.46
C THR A 193 -9.50 13.43 -4.13
N PRO A 194 -8.57 13.66 -5.07
CA PRO A 194 -7.14 13.53 -4.80
C PRO A 194 -6.68 14.42 -3.64
N GLY A 195 -5.92 13.85 -2.70
CA GLY A 195 -5.50 14.52 -1.47
C GLY A 195 -6.60 14.73 -0.42
N ASP A 196 -7.74 14.04 -0.51
CA ASP A 196 -8.73 14.04 0.59
C ASP A 196 -8.13 13.34 1.83
N PRO A 197 -7.96 14.04 2.96
CA PRO A 197 -7.40 13.46 4.19
C PRO A 197 -8.29 12.37 4.80
N ALA A 198 -9.56 12.28 4.42
CA ALA A 198 -10.47 11.23 4.86
C ALA A 198 -10.54 10.04 3.90
N VAL A 199 -9.57 9.89 2.98
CA VAL A 199 -9.56 8.80 2.02
C VAL A 199 -9.48 7.43 2.68
N THR A 200 -10.39 6.54 2.28
CA THR A 200 -10.40 5.12 2.62
C THR A 200 -10.38 4.31 1.33
N SER A 201 -9.72 3.16 1.36
CA SER A 201 -9.69 2.22 0.24
C SER A 201 -9.81 0.78 0.69
N THR A 202 -10.23 -0.11 -0.20
CA THR A 202 -10.31 -1.56 0.01
C THR A 202 -9.48 -2.31 -1.02
N ASN A 203 -8.92 -3.46 -0.67
CA ASN A 203 -8.17 -4.30 -1.59
C ASN A 203 -8.28 -5.80 -1.33
N SER A 204 -8.07 -6.57 -2.40
CA SER A 204 -8.01 -8.03 -2.40
C SER A 204 -7.05 -8.50 -3.50
N PHE A 205 -5.75 -8.26 -3.31
CA PHE A 205 -4.71 -8.56 -4.32
C PHE A 205 -4.24 -10.02 -4.32
N GLY A 206 -4.25 -10.72 -3.18
CA GLY A 206 -3.71 -12.09 -3.08
C GLY A 206 -2.19 -12.17 -2.90
N VAL A 207 -1.50 -11.07 -2.58
CA VAL A 207 -0.02 -10.99 -2.44
C VAL A 207 0.71 -11.60 -3.67
N PRO A 208 0.49 -11.09 -4.89
CA PRO A 208 0.99 -11.68 -6.14
C PRO A 208 2.50 -11.53 -6.36
N SER A 209 3.26 -12.61 -6.33
CA SER A 209 4.72 -12.58 -6.47
C SER A 209 5.13 -13.02 -7.87
N PRO A 210 6.05 -12.33 -8.57
CA PRO A 210 6.74 -12.91 -9.72
C PRO A 210 7.56 -14.13 -9.30
N ASP A 211 8.12 -14.82 -10.30
CA ASP A 211 9.18 -15.79 -10.08
C ASP A 211 10.36 -15.18 -9.29
N PRO A 212 10.99 -15.92 -8.36
CA PRO A 212 12.17 -15.48 -7.63
C PRO A 212 13.31 -14.90 -8.47
N ALA A 213 13.59 -15.46 -9.64
CA ALA A 213 14.63 -14.93 -10.53
C ALA A 213 14.30 -13.51 -11.00
N VAL A 214 13.01 -13.22 -11.23
CA VAL A 214 12.54 -11.90 -11.68
C VAL A 214 12.57 -10.90 -10.53
N TRP A 215 11.99 -11.24 -9.37
CA TRP A 215 11.87 -10.26 -8.30
C TRP A 215 13.21 -9.99 -7.60
N THR A 216 14.13 -10.95 -7.54
CA THR A 216 15.46 -10.74 -6.93
C THR A 216 16.30 -9.76 -7.76
N GLU A 217 16.27 -9.86 -9.09
CA GLU A 217 16.94 -8.90 -9.98
C GLU A 217 16.36 -7.49 -9.82
N ASP A 218 15.03 -7.38 -9.78
CA ASP A 218 14.35 -6.10 -9.60
C ASP A 218 14.59 -5.48 -8.21
N VAL A 219 14.59 -6.29 -7.14
CA VAL A 219 14.99 -5.85 -5.79
C VAL A 219 16.41 -5.29 -5.81
N ALA A 220 17.35 -5.98 -6.46
CA ALA A 220 18.73 -5.50 -6.56
C ALA A 220 18.80 -4.15 -7.31
N ALA A 221 17.96 -3.96 -8.35
CA ALA A 221 17.85 -2.68 -9.04
C ALA A 221 17.21 -1.59 -8.17
N ALA A 222 16.21 -1.93 -7.37
CA ALA A 222 15.55 -1.02 -6.43
C ALA A 222 16.49 -0.56 -5.30
N VAL A 223 17.32 -1.45 -4.75
CA VAL A 223 18.33 -1.08 -3.76
C VAL A 223 19.35 -0.09 -4.35
N ARG A 224 19.82 -0.34 -5.58
CA ARG A 224 20.81 0.52 -6.25
C ARG A 224 20.32 1.92 -6.60
N CYS A 225 19.01 2.16 -6.65
CA CYS A 225 18.47 3.46 -7.05
C CYS A 225 18.25 4.44 -5.89
N LEU A 226 18.42 3.97 -4.65
CA LEU A 226 18.25 4.78 -3.44
C LEU A 226 19.51 5.58 -3.10
N ALA A 227 19.30 6.76 -2.51
CA ALA A 227 20.37 7.54 -1.91
C ALA A 227 20.74 7.03 -0.51
N ASP A 228 21.89 7.45 0.02
CA ASP A 228 22.42 7.02 1.33
C ASP A 228 21.50 7.34 2.52
N ASP A 229 20.61 8.32 2.36
CA ASP A 229 19.62 8.77 3.35
C ASP A 229 18.22 8.17 3.12
N GLN A 230 18.14 7.09 2.36
CA GLN A 230 16.90 6.35 2.07
C GLN A 230 17.09 4.87 2.37
N LEU A 231 16.01 4.21 2.80
CA LEU A 231 16.00 2.80 3.18
C LEU A 231 14.96 2.03 2.38
N LEU A 232 15.38 0.89 1.83
CA LEU A 232 14.47 -0.14 1.29
C LEU A 232 14.44 -1.34 2.23
N LEU A 233 13.28 -1.65 2.77
CA LEU A 233 12.96 -2.96 3.34
C LEU A 233 12.47 -3.87 2.21
N VAL A 234 12.68 -5.18 2.31
CA VAL A 234 12.05 -6.15 1.41
C VAL A 234 11.10 -7.03 2.21
N SER A 235 9.81 -6.92 1.91
CA SER A 235 8.79 -7.72 2.56
C SER A 235 8.76 -9.13 1.98
N VAL A 236 8.63 -10.16 2.81
CA VAL A 236 8.58 -11.56 2.40
C VAL A 236 7.42 -12.30 3.06
N LEU A 237 6.89 -13.29 2.37
CA LEU A 237 5.85 -14.19 2.86
C LEU A 237 6.25 -15.63 2.52
N GLY A 238 6.38 -16.46 3.54
CA GLY A 238 6.54 -17.90 3.37
C GLY A 238 5.21 -18.60 3.19
N GLU A 239 5.25 -19.75 2.54
CA GLU A 239 4.09 -20.61 2.27
C GLU A 239 4.38 -22.06 2.68
N ASP A 240 3.31 -22.84 2.85
CA ASP A 240 3.37 -24.30 2.90
C ASP A 240 3.30 -24.91 1.49
N ASP A 241 3.71 -26.17 1.36
CA ASP A 241 3.46 -26.98 0.16
C ASP A 241 1.96 -27.35 0.11
N ASP A 242 1.33 -27.17 -1.06
CA ASP A 242 -0.14 -27.15 -1.22
C ASP A 242 -0.86 -28.50 -0.94
N ASP A 243 -0.14 -29.60 -0.74
CA ASP A 243 -0.67 -30.98 -0.73
C ASP A 243 -0.63 -31.70 0.63
N GLY A 244 -0.34 -31.02 1.75
CA GLY A 244 -0.26 -31.65 3.07
C GLY A 244 -0.73 -30.77 4.25
N PRO A 245 -0.91 -31.35 5.45
CA PRO A 245 -1.15 -30.54 6.64
C PRO A 245 0.04 -29.59 6.85
N ALA A 246 -0.26 -28.30 6.97
CA ALA A 246 0.71 -27.25 7.23
C ALA A 246 1.65 -27.67 8.37
N GLN A 247 2.93 -27.88 8.06
CA GLN A 247 3.93 -28.15 9.07
C GLN A 247 4.53 -26.80 9.47
N LEU A 248 4.36 -26.43 10.74
CA LEU A 248 4.86 -25.18 11.31
C LEU A 248 6.32 -24.91 10.92
N GLN A 249 7.18 -25.93 10.98
CA GLN A 249 8.59 -25.80 10.60
C GLN A 249 8.78 -25.56 9.09
N ALA A 250 7.98 -26.18 8.23
CA ALA A 250 8.08 -25.99 6.78
C ALA A 250 7.75 -24.54 6.39
N ILE A 251 6.70 -23.95 6.98
CA ILE A 251 6.36 -22.53 6.79
C ILE A 251 7.51 -21.63 7.28
N ALA A 252 8.05 -21.91 8.48
CA ALA A 252 9.16 -21.15 9.03
C ALA A 252 10.43 -21.22 8.16
N ASP A 253 10.74 -22.40 7.62
CA ASP A 253 11.86 -22.63 6.70
C ASP A 253 11.62 -21.90 5.36
N ASP A 254 10.36 -21.81 4.91
CA ASP A 254 9.98 -21.07 3.70
C ASP A 254 10.17 -19.57 3.83
N PHE A 255 9.75 -19.01 4.97
CA PHE A 255 10.05 -17.62 5.32
C PHE A 255 11.55 -17.37 5.35
N ALA A 256 12.31 -18.23 6.03
CA ALA A 256 13.76 -18.10 6.12
C ALA A 256 14.46 -18.20 4.76
N ARG A 257 13.99 -19.09 3.88
CA ARG A 257 14.48 -19.22 2.50
C ARG A 257 14.20 -17.98 1.67
N THR A 258 12.97 -17.47 1.73
CA THR A 258 12.56 -16.25 0.99
C THR A 258 13.33 -15.03 1.49
N ALA A 259 13.50 -14.91 2.81
CA ALA A 259 14.29 -13.86 3.45
C ALA A 259 15.75 -13.89 2.99
N ARG A 260 16.37 -15.08 2.90
CA ARG A 260 17.72 -15.24 2.35
C ARG A 260 17.83 -14.84 0.88
N LEU A 261 16.80 -15.09 0.07
CA LEU A 261 16.78 -14.61 -1.32
C LEU A 261 16.75 -13.08 -1.38
N ALA A 262 15.97 -12.44 -0.49
CA ALA A 262 15.95 -10.98 -0.39
C ALA A 262 17.29 -10.41 0.10
N GLU A 263 17.91 -11.02 1.12
CA GLU A 263 19.25 -10.65 1.59
C GLU A 263 20.31 -10.80 0.48
N ALA A 264 20.29 -11.91 -0.27
CA ALA A 264 21.19 -12.13 -1.39
C ALA A 264 20.97 -11.13 -2.55
N ALA A 265 19.75 -10.62 -2.72
CA ALA A 265 19.43 -9.55 -3.66
C ALA A 265 19.88 -8.16 -3.16
N GLY A 266 20.44 -8.06 -1.95
CA GLY A 266 20.99 -6.83 -1.37
C GLY A 266 20.06 -6.11 -0.41
N ALA A 267 18.97 -6.74 0.06
CA ALA A 267 18.07 -6.12 1.02
C ALA A 267 18.80 -5.80 2.35
N PRO A 268 18.89 -4.53 2.77
CA PRO A 268 19.50 -4.17 4.05
C PRO A 268 18.65 -4.54 5.26
N VAL A 269 17.34 -4.71 5.05
CA VAL A 269 16.33 -5.09 6.03
C VAL A 269 15.30 -5.98 5.36
N VAL A 270 14.92 -7.08 6.02
CA VAL A 270 13.84 -7.97 5.61
C VAL A 270 12.63 -7.75 6.54
N GLU A 271 11.45 -7.57 5.95
CA GLU A 271 10.18 -7.51 6.68
C GLU A 271 9.42 -8.84 6.53
N LEU A 272 9.11 -9.51 7.63
CA LEU A 272 8.27 -10.70 7.66
C LEU A 272 6.80 -10.28 7.65
N ASN A 273 6.10 -10.55 6.55
CA ASN A 273 4.66 -10.31 6.47
C ASN A 273 3.88 -11.39 7.22
N LEU A 274 3.69 -11.17 8.52
CA LEU A 274 2.97 -12.07 9.42
C LEU A 274 1.47 -11.74 9.51
N SER A 275 1.02 -10.78 8.70
CA SER A 275 -0.26 -10.10 8.85
C SER A 275 -1.22 -10.32 7.69
N CYS A 276 -0.74 -10.79 6.53
CA CYS A 276 -1.60 -11.04 5.38
C CYS A 276 -2.29 -12.41 5.42
N PRO A 277 -3.63 -12.45 5.44
CA PRO A 277 -4.42 -13.60 5.09
C PRO A 277 -4.85 -13.51 3.63
N ASN A 278 -3.99 -13.88 2.68
CA ASN A 278 -4.31 -13.67 1.25
C ASN A 278 -4.11 -14.89 0.36
N THR A 279 -3.73 -16.03 0.92
CA THR A 279 -3.90 -17.30 0.20
C THR A 279 -5.33 -17.78 0.43
N LEU A 280 -6.11 -17.87 -0.64
CA LEU A 280 -7.28 -18.74 -0.67
C LEU A 280 -6.77 -20.13 -0.25
N GLY A 281 -7.27 -20.66 0.87
CA GLY A 281 -7.01 -22.07 1.18
C GLY A 281 -7.58 -22.94 0.06
N SER A 282 -7.09 -24.16 -0.09
CA SER A 282 -7.58 -25.16 -1.05
C SER A 282 -9.09 -25.46 -0.90
N GLY A 283 -9.75 -24.97 0.17
CA GLY A 283 -11.20 -24.98 0.39
C GLY A 283 -11.95 -23.64 0.21
N GLY A 284 -11.34 -22.62 -0.40
CA GLY A 284 -12.02 -21.34 -0.72
C GLY A 284 -12.23 -20.37 0.45
N GLY A 285 -11.71 -20.69 1.65
CA GLY A 285 -11.72 -19.81 2.82
C GLY A 285 -10.46 -18.95 2.94
N VAL A 286 -10.61 -17.76 3.53
CA VAL A 286 -9.47 -16.90 3.90
C VAL A 286 -8.84 -17.44 5.20
N ARG A 287 -7.56 -17.82 5.16
CA ARG A 287 -6.80 -18.25 6.37
C ARG A 287 -6.70 -17.07 7.36
N PRO A 288 -6.69 -17.27 8.69
CA PRO A 288 -6.43 -16.17 9.64
C PRO A 288 -5.01 -15.62 9.48
N PRO A 289 -4.74 -14.35 9.86
CA PRO A 289 -3.37 -13.82 9.95
C PRO A 289 -2.43 -14.70 10.78
N ILE A 290 -1.20 -14.91 10.31
CA ILE A 290 -0.18 -15.72 10.99
C ILE A 290 0.09 -15.22 12.41
N CYS A 291 0.09 -13.90 12.62
CA CYS A 291 0.32 -13.26 13.91
C CYS A 291 -0.74 -13.57 14.98
N LEU A 292 -1.86 -14.23 14.64
CA LEU A 292 -2.82 -14.75 15.62
C LEU A 292 -2.38 -16.09 16.23
N ASP A 293 -1.36 -16.74 15.67
CA ASP A 293 -0.74 -17.96 16.18
C ASP A 293 0.65 -17.60 16.76
N PRO A 294 0.79 -17.47 18.10
CA PRO A 294 2.04 -17.10 18.73
C PRO A 294 3.15 -18.12 18.53
N GLU A 295 2.82 -19.41 18.49
CA GLU A 295 3.77 -20.50 18.32
C GLU A 295 4.38 -20.47 16.90
N LEU A 296 3.55 -20.41 15.87
CA LEU A 296 3.99 -20.31 14.48
C LEU A 296 4.77 -19.01 14.25
N THR A 297 4.27 -17.89 14.77
CA THR A 297 4.93 -16.59 14.61
C THR A 297 6.32 -16.58 15.25
N THR A 298 6.46 -17.14 16.45
CA THR A 298 7.75 -17.26 17.13
C THR A 298 8.71 -18.12 16.32
N ALA A 299 8.24 -19.28 15.82
CA ALA A 299 9.06 -20.18 15.02
C ALA A 299 9.55 -19.54 13.71
N ILE A 300 8.69 -18.78 13.02
CA ILE A 300 9.06 -18.05 11.80
C ILE A 300 10.14 -17.00 12.10
N VAL A 301 9.93 -16.17 13.12
CA VAL A 301 10.85 -15.09 13.49
C VAL A 301 12.21 -15.65 13.88
N GLU A 302 12.24 -16.64 14.78
CA GLU A 302 13.49 -17.25 15.23
C GLU A 302 14.25 -17.95 14.09
N THR A 303 13.55 -18.73 13.28
CA THR A 303 14.15 -19.47 12.17
C THR A 303 14.73 -18.53 11.14
N THR A 304 14.00 -17.45 10.82
CA THR A 304 14.49 -16.43 9.89
C THR A 304 15.68 -15.66 10.46
N ARG A 305 15.63 -15.27 11.74
CA ARG A 305 16.74 -14.58 12.40
C ARG A 305 18.02 -15.42 12.39
N ARG A 306 17.92 -16.74 12.61
CA ARG A 306 19.06 -17.68 12.53
C ARG A 306 19.62 -17.82 11.11
N ALA A 307 18.78 -17.66 10.08
CA ALA A 307 19.17 -17.84 8.69
C ALA A 307 19.81 -16.61 8.04
N LEU A 308 19.52 -15.40 8.55
CA LEU A 308 20.05 -14.14 8.03
C LEU A 308 21.34 -13.70 8.72
N SER A 309 22.18 -12.95 8.02
CA SER A 309 23.35 -12.26 8.59
C SER A 309 22.93 -11.32 9.71
N SER A 310 23.74 -11.21 10.77
CA SER A 310 23.50 -10.27 11.88
C SER A 310 23.48 -8.79 11.44
N SER A 311 24.01 -8.46 10.26
CA SER A 311 23.96 -7.11 9.67
C SER A 311 22.64 -6.80 8.96
N THR A 312 21.83 -7.81 8.67
CA THR A 312 20.54 -7.67 7.98
C THR A 312 19.46 -7.45 9.02
N GLY A 313 18.81 -6.28 8.95
CA GLY A 313 17.73 -5.95 9.87
C GLY A 313 16.52 -6.87 9.67
N LEU A 314 15.81 -7.20 10.74
CA LEU A 314 14.61 -8.02 10.71
C LEU A 314 13.41 -7.29 11.32
N VAL A 315 12.36 -7.12 10.52
CA VAL A 315 11.12 -6.46 10.93
C VAL A 315 9.95 -7.45 10.91
N ALA A 316 9.09 -7.43 11.92
CA ALA A 316 7.83 -8.18 11.90
C ALA A 316 6.67 -7.26 11.54
N LYS A 317 5.92 -7.56 10.47
CA LYS A 317 4.71 -6.81 10.10
C LYS A 317 3.45 -7.48 10.64
N LEU A 318 2.76 -6.82 11.57
CA LEU A 318 1.62 -7.35 12.31
C LEU A 318 0.28 -6.77 11.84
N SER A 319 -0.77 -7.58 11.94
CA SER A 319 -2.15 -7.10 11.89
C SER A 319 -2.49 -6.44 13.23
N TRP A 320 -3.61 -5.73 13.28
CA TRP A 320 -4.14 -5.33 14.57
C TRP A 320 -4.45 -6.59 15.41
N LEU A 321 -3.90 -6.62 16.61
CA LEU A 321 -4.13 -7.63 17.65
C LEU A 321 -4.69 -6.91 18.87
N ASP A 322 -5.58 -7.55 19.60
CA ASP A 322 -6.02 -7.00 20.88
C ASP A 322 -4.87 -7.00 21.91
N GLY A 323 -5.06 -6.26 23.01
CA GLY A 323 -4.06 -6.11 24.06
C GLY A 323 -3.52 -7.45 24.60
N PRO A 324 -4.38 -8.40 24.99
CA PRO A 324 -3.95 -9.74 25.43
C PRO A 324 -3.15 -10.51 24.38
N ALA A 325 -3.61 -10.56 23.12
CA ALA A 325 -2.91 -11.29 22.07
C ALA A 325 -1.54 -10.66 21.77
N LEU A 326 -1.46 -9.33 21.67
CA LEU A 326 -0.19 -8.64 21.47
C LEU A 326 0.76 -8.85 22.65
N ALA A 327 0.28 -8.75 23.89
CA ALA A 327 1.08 -8.96 25.08
C ALA A 327 1.58 -10.42 25.22
N GLY A 328 0.83 -11.39 24.70
CA GLY A 328 1.23 -12.80 24.65
C GLY A 328 2.27 -13.12 23.57
N LEU A 329 2.22 -12.40 22.44
CA LEU A 329 3.12 -12.59 21.31
C LEU A 329 4.43 -11.78 21.42
N LEU A 330 4.33 -10.47 21.67
CA LEU A 330 5.44 -9.54 21.48
C LEU A 330 6.71 -9.92 22.27
N PRO A 331 6.64 -10.32 23.56
CA PRO A 331 7.84 -10.68 24.31
C PRO A 331 8.59 -11.89 23.72
N ARG A 332 7.90 -12.78 22.98
CA ARG A 332 8.49 -13.96 22.35
C ARG A 332 9.32 -13.59 21.12
N ILE A 333 8.88 -12.58 20.35
CA ILE A 333 9.51 -12.22 19.08
C ILE A 333 10.45 -11.02 19.19
N ALA A 334 10.19 -10.08 20.11
CA ALA A 334 10.95 -8.84 20.24
C ALA A 334 12.47 -9.01 20.40
N PRO A 335 13.01 -10.04 21.09
CA PRO A 335 14.46 -10.25 21.19
C PRO A 335 15.16 -10.54 19.85
N HIS A 336 14.41 -10.87 18.80
CA HIS A 336 14.92 -11.28 17.50
C HIS A 336 14.70 -10.22 16.41
N LEU A 337 14.08 -9.09 16.74
CA LEU A 337 13.63 -8.08 15.80
C LEU A 337 14.35 -6.76 16.01
N ASP A 338 14.68 -6.11 14.90
CA ASP A 338 15.15 -4.73 14.86
C ASP A 338 13.99 -3.75 14.75
N GLY A 339 12.81 -4.22 14.28
CA GLY A 339 11.61 -3.41 14.23
C GLY A 339 10.29 -4.19 14.19
N VAL A 340 9.20 -3.48 14.46
CA VAL A 340 7.83 -3.95 14.29
C VAL A 340 7.09 -2.94 13.42
N ALA A 341 6.52 -3.43 12.31
CA ALA A 341 5.71 -2.64 11.39
C ALA A 341 4.22 -2.93 11.64
N ALA A 342 3.41 -1.90 11.87
CA ALA A 342 1.98 -2.12 12.16
C ALA A 342 1.12 -0.86 11.93
N ILE A 343 -0.15 -0.97 11.54
CA ILE A 343 -0.91 -2.22 11.32
C ILE A 343 -1.10 -2.51 9.82
N ASN A 344 -1.26 -3.79 9.48
CA ASN A 344 -1.80 -4.16 8.17
C ASN A 344 -3.30 -3.79 8.06
N THR A 345 -3.88 -4.02 6.88
CA THR A 345 -5.28 -3.70 6.58
C THR A 345 -6.25 -4.42 7.52
N VAL A 346 -7.41 -3.80 7.82
CA VAL A 346 -8.47 -4.44 8.60
C VAL A 346 -9.40 -5.21 7.66
N GLN A 347 -9.65 -6.49 7.96
CA GLN A 347 -10.51 -7.32 7.12
C GLN A 347 -11.98 -7.01 7.38
N CYS A 348 -12.70 -6.60 6.33
CA CYS A 348 -14.14 -6.28 6.39
C CYS A 348 -14.91 -7.12 5.36
N ALA A 349 -16.21 -7.30 5.59
CA ALA A 349 -17.12 -7.67 4.52
C ALA A 349 -17.28 -6.45 3.61
N VAL A 350 -16.98 -6.59 2.32
CA VAL A 350 -17.03 -5.48 1.36
C VAL A 350 -17.95 -5.82 0.21
N GLN A 351 -19.03 -5.07 0.10
CA GLN A 351 -20.14 -5.35 -0.80
C GLN A 351 -20.54 -4.12 -1.63
N ARG A 352 -21.14 -4.37 -2.77
CA ARG A 352 -21.80 -3.39 -3.63
C ARG A 352 -23.14 -2.98 -3.03
N ALA A 353 -23.78 -1.97 -3.60
CA ALA A 353 -25.09 -1.51 -3.14
C ALA A 353 -26.19 -2.60 -3.19
N ASP A 354 -26.05 -3.57 -4.09
CA ASP A 354 -26.97 -4.72 -4.24
C ASP A 354 -26.67 -5.89 -3.29
N GLY A 355 -25.67 -5.76 -2.41
CA GLY A 355 -25.26 -6.78 -1.45
C GLY A 355 -24.32 -7.86 -2.02
N THR A 356 -23.97 -7.81 -3.30
CA THR A 356 -22.96 -8.71 -3.87
C THR A 356 -21.54 -8.27 -3.47
N PRO A 357 -20.55 -9.18 -3.38
CA PRO A 357 -19.17 -8.79 -3.11
C PRO A 357 -18.61 -7.79 -4.14
N THR A 358 -17.99 -6.71 -3.66
CA THR A 358 -17.31 -5.72 -4.53
C THR A 358 -16.25 -6.37 -5.41
N PHE A 359 -15.57 -7.37 -4.86
CA PHE A 359 -14.60 -8.19 -5.57
C PHE A 359 -15.22 -9.55 -5.88
N PRO A 360 -15.39 -9.93 -7.16
CA PRO A 360 -16.12 -11.14 -7.53
C PRO A 360 -15.61 -12.41 -6.83
N GLY A 361 -16.52 -13.11 -6.13
CA GLY A 361 -16.20 -14.33 -5.37
C GLY A 361 -15.42 -14.09 -4.07
N ARG A 362 -15.21 -12.83 -3.66
CA ARG A 362 -14.38 -12.45 -2.51
C ARG A 362 -15.17 -11.54 -1.56
N PRO A 363 -15.97 -12.12 -0.63
CA PRO A 363 -16.82 -11.34 0.27
C PRO A 363 -16.04 -10.54 1.32
N LEU A 364 -14.80 -10.95 1.60
CA LEU A 364 -13.91 -10.26 2.54
C LEU A 364 -12.76 -9.58 1.80
N ALA A 365 -12.42 -8.37 2.23
CA ALA A 365 -11.30 -7.59 1.70
C ALA A 365 -10.66 -6.71 2.78
N GLY A 366 -9.42 -6.28 2.53
CA GLY A 366 -8.66 -5.44 3.45
C GLY A 366 -8.97 -3.96 3.26
N VAL A 367 -9.48 -3.30 4.29
CA VAL A 367 -9.76 -1.87 4.34
C VAL A 367 -8.56 -1.11 4.92
N SER A 368 -8.25 0.05 4.35
CA SER A 368 -7.08 0.90 4.64
C SER A 368 -7.42 2.38 4.52
N GLY A 369 -6.50 3.24 4.94
CA GLY A 369 -6.69 4.70 4.93
C GLY A 369 -7.35 5.19 6.21
N ARG A 370 -8.12 6.26 6.14
CA ARG A 370 -8.72 6.96 7.29
C ARG A 370 -9.49 6.00 8.22
N ALA A 371 -10.15 5.01 7.65
CA ALA A 371 -10.88 3.97 8.39
C ALA A 371 -10.09 3.26 9.49
N VAL A 372 -8.76 3.12 9.36
CA VAL A 372 -7.95 2.33 10.31
C VAL A 372 -7.04 3.20 11.19
N ARG A 373 -7.21 4.53 11.14
CA ARG A 373 -6.33 5.48 11.82
C ARG A 373 -6.29 5.28 13.35
N ASP A 374 -7.44 5.16 13.99
CA ASP A 374 -7.51 5.06 15.45
C ASP A 374 -6.95 3.72 15.95
N LEU A 375 -7.19 2.64 15.20
CA LEU A 375 -6.57 1.34 15.46
C LEU A 375 -5.04 1.39 15.32
N ALA A 376 -4.51 2.12 14.32
CA ALA A 376 -3.08 2.30 14.16
C ALA A 376 -2.45 3.12 15.29
N LEU A 377 -3.10 4.20 15.72
CA LEU A 377 -2.66 5.04 16.85
C LEU A 377 -2.63 4.23 18.15
N GLU A 378 -3.72 3.51 18.45
CA GLU A 378 -3.83 2.66 19.65
C GLU A 378 -2.78 1.55 19.64
N PHE A 379 -2.65 0.82 18.53
CA PHE A 379 -1.68 -0.28 18.43
C PHE A 379 -0.23 0.21 18.53
N THR A 380 0.07 1.38 17.95
CA THR A 380 1.39 2.02 18.05
C THR A 380 1.70 2.38 19.51
N ALA A 381 0.77 3.03 20.21
CA ALA A 381 0.93 3.35 21.63
C ALA A 381 1.17 2.08 22.46
N ARG A 382 0.39 1.02 22.21
CA ARG A 382 0.54 -0.27 22.90
C ARG A 382 1.89 -0.93 22.65
N LEU A 383 2.38 -0.93 21.41
CA LEU A 383 3.70 -1.46 21.07
C LEU A 383 4.80 -0.73 21.84
N LEU A 384 4.71 0.60 21.92
CA LEU A 384 5.69 1.42 22.63
C LEU A 384 5.67 1.18 24.13
N GLU A 385 4.47 1.04 24.73
CA GLU A 385 4.29 0.66 26.14
C GLU A 385 4.91 -0.71 26.44
N LEU A 386 4.60 -1.73 25.64
CA LEU A 386 5.12 -3.08 25.84
C LEU A 386 6.63 -3.16 25.58
N ARG A 387 7.14 -2.42 24.58
CA ARG A 387 8.58 -2.28 24.34
C ARG A 387 9.29 -1.75 25.58
N ALA A 388 8.77 -0.67 26.16
CA ALA A 388 9.33 -0.04 27.35
C ALA A 388 9.23 -0.98 28.58
N ALA A 389 8.08 -1.60 28.80
CA ALA A 389 7.85 -2.51 29.92
C ALA A 389 8.74 -3.78 29.85
N GLY A 390 8.98 -4.31 28.65
CA GLY A 390 9.83 -5.47 28.42
C GLY A 390 11.33 -5.16 28.27
N GLY A 391 11.73 -3.88 28.24
CA GLY A 391 13.11 -3.48 27.99
C GLY A 391 13.64 -3.86 26.60
N HIS A 392 12.74 -4.01 25.63
CA HIS A 392 13.09 -4.41 24.27
C HIS A 392 13.68 -3.25 23.46
N ARG A 393 14.50 -3.58 22.45
CA ARG A 393 15.18 -2.61 21.59
C ARG A 393 14.82 -2.86 20.13
N PHE A 394 13.63 -2.41 19.74
CA PHE A 394 13.17 -2.43 18.36
C PHE A 394 12.49 -1.10 18.01
N ASP A 395 12.53 -0.73 16.74
CA ASP A 395 11.83 0.44 16.23
C ASP A 395 10.40 0.12 15.82
N VAL A 396 9.49 1.08 16.02
CA VAL A 396 8.10 0.96 15.53
C VAL A 396 7.99 1.69 14.20
N LEU A 397 7.65 0.96 13.14
CA LEU A 397 7.29 1.51 11.84
C LEU A 397 5.76 1.57 11.75
N ALA A 398 5.20 2.72 12.10
CA ALA A 398 3.76 2.87 12.21
C ALA A 398 3.09 3.12 10.84
N MET A 399 1.92 2.53 10.63
CA MET A 399 1.13 2.71 9.41
C MET A 399 -0.35 2.44 9.66
N GLY A 400 -1.18 2.99 8.79
CA GLY A 400 -2.65 2.94 8.88
C GLY A 400 -3.21 4.34 9.09
N GLY A 401 -3.94 4.84 8.10
CA GLY A 401 -4.56 6.17 8.19
C GLY A 401 -3.61 7.37 8.06
N VAL A 402 -2.38 7.17 7.56
CA VAL A 402 -1.48 8.26 7.17
C VAL A 402 -1.90 8.80 5.81
N THR A 403 -2.69 9.87 5.79
CA THR A 403 -3.32 10.45 4.59
C THR A 403 -3.02 11.94 4.41
N ASP A 404 -2.40 12.57 5.39
CA ASP A 404 -2.01 13.98 5.44
C ASP A 404 -0.83 14.19 6.42
N PRO A 405 -0.21 15.38 6.47
CA PRO A 405 0.85 15.65 7.43
C PRO A 405 0.43 15.51 8.90
N ALA A 406 -0.81 15.89 9.25
CA ALA A 406 -1.31 15.78 10.63
C ALA A 406 -1.41 14.32 11.12
N SER A 407 -1.78 13.38 10.25
CA SER A 407 -1.81 11.95 10.56
C SER A 407 -0.43 11.33 10.63
N ALA A 408 0.53 11.80 9.82
CA ALA A 408 1.94 11.42 9.96
C ALA A 408 2.51 11.91 11.30
N ALA A 409 2.29 13.19 11.62
CA ALA A 409 2.73 13.81 12.87
C ALA A 409 2.20 13.06 14.09
N ALA A 410 0.92 12.71 14.12
CA ALA A 410 0.31 12.00 15.25
C ALA A 410 1.02 10.68 15.60
N LEU A 411 1.49 9.91 14.61
CA LEU A 411 2.23 8.67 14.86
C LEU A 411 3.69 8.92 15.23
N LEU A 412 4.34 9.92 14.62
CA LEU A 412 5.71 10.31 14.97
C LEU A 412 5.78 10.86 16.41
N GLU A 413 4.84 11.72 16.80
CA GLU A 413 4.73 12.30 18.15
C GLU A 413 4.43 11.24 19.22
N LEU A 414 3.73 10.16 18.87
CA LEU A 414 3.59 9.00 19.78
C LEU A 414 4.92 8.32 20.07
N GLY A 415 5.91 8.44 19.18
CA GLY A 415 7.22 7.82 19.31
C GLY A 415 7.51 6.71 18.30
N ALA A 416 6.74 6.62 17.21
CA ALA A 416 7.13 5.79 16.07
C ALA A 416 8.45 6.30 15.47
N ALA A 417 9.37 5.39 15.14
CA ALA A 417 10.64 5.75 14.51
C ALA A 417 10.42 6.18 13.05
N GLY A 418 9.46 5.56 12.37
CA GLY A 418 9.06 5.93 11.02
C GLY A 418 7.58 5.66 10.76
N VAL A 419 7.04 6.36 9.78
CA VAL A 419 5.64 6.23 9.36
C VAL A 419 5.54 5.85 7.89
N GLN A 420 4.59 4.98 7.55
CA GLN A 420 4.38 4.57 6.16
C GLN A 420 2.93 4.81 5.71
N SER A 421 2.77 5.31 4.48
CA SER A 421 1.47 5.61 3.87
C SER A 421 1.27 4.81 2.58
N ALA A 422 0.25 3.94 2.55
CA ALA A 422 -0.25 3.34 1.31
C ALA A 422 -1.38 4.20 0.72
N THR A 423 -2.58 4.14 1.28
CA THR A 423 -3.77 4.85 0.75
C THR A 423 -3.55 6.35 0.57
N GLY A 424 -2.82 7.02 1.47
CA GLY A 424 -2.47 8.43 1.31
C GLY A 424 -1.58 8.67 0.10
N ALA A 425 -0.49 7.92 -0.05
CA ALA A 425 0.38 7.99 -1.23
C ALA A 425 -0.33 7.60 -2.55
N TRP A 426 -1.36 6.74 -2.48
CA TRP A 426 -2.21 6.41 -3.63
C TRP A 426 -3.10 7.59 -4.02
N ALA A 427 -3.65 8.31 -3.03
CA ALA A 427 -4.57 9.41 -3.26
C ALA A 427 -3.87 10.75 -3.54
N ASP A 428 -2.64 10.94 -3.05
CA ASP A 428 -1.81 12.12 -3.28
C ASP A 428 -0.33 11.76 -3.48
N PRO A 429 0.20 11.86 -4.72
CA PRO A 429 1.60 11.59 -5.00
C PRO A 429 2.58 12.57 -4.35
N TYR A 430 2.09 13.69 -3.78
CA TYR A 430 2.91 14.72 -3.14
C TYR A 430 2.88 14.67 -1.60
N LEU A 431 2.30 13.62 -1.00
CA LEU A 431 2.17 13.50 0.45
C LEU A 431 3.51 13.65 1.17
N ALA A 432 4.58 12.98 0.71
CA ALA A 432 5.90 13.09 1.32
C ALA A 432 6.45 14.53 1.29
N ARG A 433 6.27 15.25 0.18
CA ARG A 433 6.64 16.67 0.09
C ARG A 433 5.91 17.49 1.15
N ALA A 434 4.60 17.32 1.28
CA ALA A 434 3.81 18.06 2.27
C ALA A 434 4.28 17.76 3.70
N CYS A 435 4.57 16.49 4.02
CA CYS A 435 5.12 16.12 5.32
C CYS A 435 6.49 16.74 5.58
N VAL A 436 7.38 16.76 4.59
CA VAL A 436 8.69 17.44 4.72
C VAL A 436 8.52 18.94 4.90
N GLU A 437 7.62 19.59 4.18
CA GLU A 437 7.39 21.04 4.27
C GLU A 437 6.77 21.46 5.62
N GLU A 438 5.92 20.62 6.22
CA GLU A 438 5.15 20.97 7.41
C GLU A 438 5.76 20.47 8.72
N LEU A 439 6.55 19.38 8.70
CA LEU A 439 7.00 18.69 9.92
C LEU A 439 8.52 18.68 10.13
N ALA A 440 9.31 19.13 9.16
CA ALA A 440 10.77 18.95 9.17
C ALA A 440 11.60 20.12 9.71
#